data_AF-S3HD78-F1
#
_entry.id   AF-S3HD78-F1
#
_cell.length_a   1.000
_cell.length_b   1.000
_cell.length_c   1.000
_cell.angle_alpha   90.00
_cell.angle_beta   90.00
_cell.angle_gamma   90.00
#
_symmetry.space_group_name_H-M   'P 1'
#
loop_
_entity.id
_entity.type
_entity.pdbx_description
1 polymer ?
#
loop_
_entity_poly.entity_id
_entity_poly.type
_entity_poly.pdbx_seq_one_letter_code
_entity_poly.pdbx_strand_id
1 'polypeptide(L)'
;MMQAHAIPQTAYKTPQPGAKPMLQRKVKLGSANDPLEHEADRAAAEVVSGASVSKLSRSVSLAQRKCSACEDEERHAIRRKCAHCEAEDAMLRRKGGSAARQSSVDNAATAVRSGGTPLTPQQRSYFEPRFGHDFSEVRLHRGEAAERAADGIGAKAYTLGSSIAFGRGESGNALLAHELAHVVQQSGRTIRRQPAGLVPVDTSGGGSTAFLNTVSGAPTLQPDGTFTGSVRRQEIAPATATQAQMTISDETVNVIYDPKNCVVRLPFRINFVAAPSSGTAGICSSGGAGPAPLVSPARLAEIANEVVETAQDGLNGWFKLRVSGCKNPCAGRDIPIRVEVSQTPTNPDVTINVVNRGGRADAGTICAPDFNPGTTVHEGGHQRLGVGDEYRETNAAYRARTPAWARDERVRTDFTRMGSQYTYGRLAAFHERHFQFAQVFVQAALGASCKVDLARARGLPVEARFTLGVGGFSGNLGQGYTLEAGVDAALPFDTNRRFNLEAGLHALYLRAPEKNRDALLFGARLGLSAQTHPSSWGAKVGVFAGVGGIVWPDKEAYGEVGARIGIFDDMRKGRRVGLELDAALGKAFSDDADKLHFARIGLNFVYSR
;
A
#
# COMPACT_ATOMS: atom_id res chain seq x y z
N MET A 1 5.02 -17.12 81.85
CA MET A 1 3.95 -16.32 81.22
C MET A 1 4.00 -16.56 79.73
N MET A 2 3.12 -17.46 79.25
CA MET A 2 1.99 -17.19 78.33
C MET A 2 2.43 -17.42 76.88
N GLN A 3 2.46 -18.67 76.41
CA GLN A 3 1.34 -19.47 75.84
C GLN A 3 0.79 -18.93 74.52
N ALA A 4 1.08 -19.67 73.45
CA ALA A 4 0.38 -19.67 72.19
C ALA A 4 -1.07 -20.16 72.37
N HIS A 5 -2.05 -19.45 71.81
CA HIS A 5 -3.45 -19.86 71.65
C HIS A 5 -3.88 -19.40 70.24
N ALA A 6 -4.12 -20.30 69.30
CA ALA A 6 -5.37 -21.04 69.09
C ALA A 6 -6.50 -20.16 68.50
N ILE A 7 -6.85 -20.51 67.26
CA ILE A 7 -7.92 -19.93 66.43
C ILE A 7 -9.28 -20.28 67.04
N PRO A 8 -10.22 -19.32 67.21
CA PRO A 8 -11.62 -19.62 67.41
C PRO A 8 -12.41 -19.47 66.10
N GLN A 9 -13.19 -20.50 65.81
CA GLN A 9 -14.21 -20.56 64.76
C GLN A 9 -15.40 -19.67 65.14
N THR A 10 -15.95 -18.92 64.17
CA THR A 10 -17.32 -18.38 64.29
C THR A 10 -18.09 -18.52 62.96
N ALA A 11 -19.01 -19.49 62.99
CA ALA A 11 -20.35 -19.51 62.40
C ALA A 11 -20.54 -19.01 60.95
N TYR A 12 -20.67 -19.97 60.03
CA TYR A 12 -21.36 -19.79 58.74
C TYR A 12 -22.86 -19.56 58.97
N LYS A 13 -23.36 -18.35 58.64
CA LYS A 13 -24.78 -18.10 58.40
C LYS A 13 -25.14 -18.54 56.99
N THR A 14 -26.08 -19.48 56.88
CA THR A 14 -26.66 -19.96 55.62
C THR A 14 -27.43 -18.83 54.91
N PRO A 15 -27.23 -18.55 53.62
CA PRO A 15 -28.10 -17.66 52.86
C PRO A 15 -29.38 -18.39 52.44
N GLN A 16 -30.53 -17.73 52.57
CA GLN A 16 -31.84 -18.24 52.16
C GLN A 16 -31.92 -18.48 50.63
N PRO A 17 -32.71 -19.48 50.18
CA PRO A 17 -32.89 -19.77 48.76
C PRO A 17 -34.03 -18.90 48.20
N GLY A 18 -33.74 -17.97 47.28
CA GLY A 18 -34.81 -17.15 46.72
C GLY A 18 -34.42 -16.03 45.76
N ALA A 19 -33.59 -16.26 44.76
CA ALA A 19 -33.54 -15.39 43.58
C ALA A 19 -33.18 -16.21 42.34
N LYS A 20 -34.15 -16.39 41.44
CA LYS A 20 -33.91 -16.96 40.10
C LYS A 20 -32.91 -16.06 39.37
N PRO A 21 -31.79 -16.57 38.81
CA PRO A 21 -30.91 -15.74 38.00
C PRO A 21 -31.67 -15.30 36.76
N MET A 22 -31.89 -13.99 36.61
CA MET A 22 -32.36 -13.42 35.36
C MET A 22 -31.33 -13.77 34.28
N LEU A 23 -31.69 -14.66 33.35
CA LEU A 23 -30.88 -14.99 32.18
C LEU A 23 -30.60 -13.71 31.37
N GLN A 24 -29.43 -13.09 31.57
CA GLN A 24 -28.96 -12.02 30.70
C GLN A 24 -28.57 -12.63 29.34
N ARG A 25 -29.42 -12.39 28.33
CA ARG A 25 -29.12 -12.72 26.92
C ARG A 25 -27.83 -12.00 26.46
N LYS A 26 -26.97 -12.75 25.77
CA LYS A 26 -25.59 -12.41 25.38
C LYS A 26 -25.49 -11.23 24.37
N VAL A 27 -24.53 -10.32 24.57
CA VAL A 27 -24.21 -9.20 23.67
C VAL A 27 -23.60 -9.74 22.36
N LYS A 28 -23.93 -9.13 21.22
CA LYS A 28 -23.46 -9.54 19.89
C LYS A 28 -22.66 -8.42 19.22
N LEU A 29 -21.73 -8.79 18.34
CA LEU A 29 -21.02 -7.86 17.46
C LEU A 29 -21.72 -7.76 16.11
N GLY A 30 -22.01 -6.54 15.65
CA GLY A 30 -22.60 -6.27 14.34
C GLY A 30 -21.66 -6.63 13.18
N SER A 31 -22.25 -6.82 11.98
CA SER A 31 -21.48 -6.94 10.74
C SER A 31 -20.90 -5.58 10.34
N ALA A 32 -19.65 -5.54 9.90
CA ALA A 32 -18.99 -4.30 9.45
C ALA A 32 -19.49 -3.79 8.09
N ASN A 33 -20.29 -4.58 7.37
CA ASN A 33 -20.90 -4.19 6.09
C ASN A 33 -22.44 -4.25 6.18
N ASP A 34 -23.00 -3.87 7.32
CA ASP A 34 -24.45 -3.77 7.53
C ASP A 34 -24.98 -2.48 6.87
N PRO A 35 -26.15 -2.46 6.23
CA PRO A 35 -26.79 -1.24 5.74
C PRO A 35 -26.83 -0.07 6.74
N LEU A 36 -26.90 -0.37 8.05
CA LEU A 36 -26.86 0.64 9.10
C LEU A 36 -25.48 1.31 9.24
N GLU A 37 -24.38 0.65 8.89
CA GLU A 37 -23.03 1.23 8.86
C GLU A 37 -22.91 2.25 7.71
N HIS A 38 -23.43 1.93 6.52
CA HIS A 38 -23.48 2.86 5.37
C HIS A 38 -24.37 4.07 5.63
N GLU A 39 -25.46 3.87 6.36
CA GLU A 39 -26.34 4.95 6.78
C GLU A 39 -25.68 5.86 7.84
N ALA A 40 -24.87 5.29 8.73
CA ALA A 40 -24.08 6.05 9.70
C ALA A 40 -22.96 6.87 9.02
N ASP A 41 -22.25 6.29 8.04
CA ASP A 41 -21.23 7.01 7.25
C ASP A 41 -21.83 8.21 6.51
N ARG A 42 -23.02 8.03 5.92
CA ARG A 42 -23.75 9.11 5.23
C ARG A 42 -24.20 10.20 6.21
N ALA A 43 -24.74 9.84 7.36
CA ALA A 43 -25.12 10.80 8.39
C ALA A 43 -23.92 11.60 8.91
N ALA A 44 -22.76 10.96 9.07
CA ALA A 44 -21.53 11.64 9.44
C ALA A 44 -21.09 12.67 8.39
N ALA A 45 -21.17 12.34 7.10
CA ALA A 45 -20.86 13.26 6.02
C ALA A 45 -21.84 14.45 5.94
N GLU A 46 -23.13 14.23 6.17
CA GLU A 46 -24.15 15.28 6.22
C GLU A 46 -23.86 16.25 7.38
N VAL A 47 -23.53 15.74 8.56
CA VAL A 47 -23.25 16.57 9.75
C VAL A 47 -22.00 17.41 9.56
N VAL A 48 -20.92 16.81 9.04
CA VAL A 48 -19.64 17.50 8.82
C VAL A 48 -19.76 18.56 7.74
N SER A 49 -20.61 18.35 6.72
CA SER A 49 -20.92 19.36 5.69
C SER A 49 -21.90 20.44 6.18
N GLY A 50 -22.37 20.34 7.42
CA GLY A 50 -23.26 21.32 8.05
C GLY A 50 -24.74 21.10 7.77
N ALA A 51 -25.10 20.03 7.07
CA ALA A 51 -26.48 19.65 6.78
C ALA A 51 -27.15 18.92 7.96
N SER A 52 -28.48 18.92 7.97
CA SER A 52 -29.27 18.05 8.85
C SER A 52 -29.31 16.64 8.28
N VAL A 53 -29.31 15.66 9.18
CA VAL A 53 -29.25 14.23 8.85
C VAL A 53 -30.57 13.76 8.25
N SER A 54 -30.49 13.06 7.12
CA SER A 54 -31.63 12.40 6.49
C SER A 54 -32.21 11.32 7.42
N LYS A 55 -33.53 11.06 7.35
CA LYS A 55 -34.25 10.18 8.30
C LYS A 55 -33.54 8.82 8.51
N LEU A 56 -32.92 8.64 9.68
CA LEU A 56 -32.20 7.43 10.06
C LEU A 56 -33.18 6.27 10.35
N SER A 57 -32.81 5.07 9.95
CA SER A 57 -33.57 3.86 10.19
C SER A 57 -33.48 3.44 11.66
N ARG A 58 -34.58 3.56 12.42
CA ARG A 58 -34.69 2.93 13.75
C ARG A 58 -34.81 1.42 13.57
N SER A 59 -34.07 0.62 14.34
CA SER A 59 -34.20 -0.84 14.27
C SER A 59 -35.61 -1.28 14.71
N VAL A 60 -36.51 -1.40 13.74
CA VAL A 60 -37.69 -2.27 13.89
C VAL A 60 -37.15 -3.66 13.63
N SER A 61 -37.32 -4.56 14.60
CA SER A 61 -37.14 -5.99 14.39
C SER A 61 -37.95 -6.42 13.17
N LEU A 62 -37.30 -6.48 12.02
CA LEU A 62 -37.84 -7.01 10.79
C LEU A 62 -38.07 -8.50 11.04
N ALA A 63 -39.31 -8.83 11.42
CA ALA A 63 -39.96 -10.03 10.90
C ALA A 63 -39.82 -9.94 9.38
N GLN A 64 -38.79 -10.61 8.88
CA GLN A 64 -38.44 -10.68 7.48
C GLN A 64 -39.66 -11.27 6.77
N ARG A 65 -40.29 -10.50 5.87
CA ARG A 65 -41.37 -11.00 5.02
C ARG A 65 -40.84 -12.24 4.32
N LYS A 66 -41.34 -13.41 4.73
CA LYS A 66 -41.09 -14.67 4.06
C LYS A 66 -41.70 -14.58 2.66
N CYS A 67 -40.94 -15.05 1.68
CA CYS A 67 -41.40 -15.27 0.31
C CYS A 67 -42.56 -16.26 0.31
N SER A 68 -43.51 -16.11 -0.62
CA SER A 68 -44.71 -16.94 -0.77
C SER A 68 -44.45 -18.39 -1.25
N ALA A 69 -43.24 -18.91 -1.06
CA ALA A 69 -42.83 -20.25 -1.49
C ALA A 69 -42.63 -21.22 -0.31
N CYS A 70 -43.15 -20.91 0.89
CA CYS A 70 -42.89 -21.70 2.10
C CYS A 70 -44.14 -21.88 3.00
N GLU A 71 -45.35 -21.83 2.45
CA GLU A 71 -46.58 -21.98 3.27
C GLU A 71 -47.00 -23.45 3.53
N ASP A 72 -46.32 -24.45 2.96
CA ASP A 72 -46.83 -25.82 2.98
C ASP A 72 -46.24 -26.80 4.02
N GLU A 73 -45.40 -26.37 4.97
CA GLU A 73 -44.75 -27.32 5.91
C GLU A 73 -45.03 -27.08 7.41
N GLU A 74 -46.14 -26.43 7.78
CA GLU A 74 -46.56 -26.31 9.19
C GLU A 74 -47.80 -27.16 9.55
N ARG A 75 -47.75 -28.45 9.24
CA ARG A 75 -48.48 -29.46 10.01
C ARG A 75 -47.51 -30.55 10.44
N HIS A 76 -47.03 -30.47 11.69
CA HIS A 76 -46.78 -31.58 12.62
C HIS A 76 -45.84 -31.08 13.74
N ALA A 77 -46.43 -30.74 14.88
CA ALA A 77 -45.70 -30.38 16.09
C ALA A 77 -45.16 -31.64 16.80
N ILE A 78 -44.02 -31.43 17.49
CA ILE A 78 -43.42 -32.22 18.57
C ILE A 78 -42.66 -33.51 18.15
N ARG A 79 -41.33 -33.40 18.07
CA ARG A 79 -40.40 -34.46 18.51
C ARG A 79 -39.09 -33.88 19.06
N ARG A 80 -38.62 -34.48 20.15
CA ARG A 80 -37.39 -34.16 20.91
C ARG A 80 -36.17 -34.08 20.00
N LYS A 81 -35.19 -33.22 20.35
CA LYS A 81 -33.85 -33.20 19.72
C LYS A 81 -33.28 -34.61 19.68
N CYS A 82 -32.80 -35.04 18.52
CA CYS A 82 -32.10 -36.31 18.37
C CYS A 82 -30.65 -36.21 18.84
N ALA A 83 -30.08 -37.34 19.28
CA ALA A 83 -28.73 -37.45 19.82
C ALA A 83 -27.61 -37.00 18.87
N HIS A 84 -27.90 -36.88 17.57
CA HIS A 84 -26.95 -36.39 16.57
C HIS A 84 -26.70 -34.87 16.70
N CYS A 85 -27.72 -34.09 17.08
CA CYS A 85 -27.59 -32.64 17.25
C CYS A 85 -26.89 -32.25 18.56
N GLU A 86 -26.85 -33.11 19.57
CA GLU A 86 -26.07 -32.86 20.79
C GLU A 86 -24.57 -33.11 20.59
N ALA A 87 -24.20 -33.99 19.66
CA ALA A 87 -22.81 -34.25 19.29
C ALA A 87 -22.18 -33.09 18.48
N GLU A 88 -22.95 -32.42 17.61
CA GLU A 88 -22.46 -31.25 16.86
C GLU A 88 -22.26 -30.01 17.74
N ASP A 89 -23.16 -29.76 18.70
CA ASP A 89 -23.02 -28.67 19.69
C ASP A 89 -21.83 -28.91 20.65
N ALA A 90 -21.51 -30.18 20.96
CA ALA A 90 -20.34 -30.56 21.77
C ALA A 90 -19.01 -30.44 20.99
N MET A 91 -19.00 -30.68 19.67
CA MET A 91 -17.80 -30.55 18.83
C MET A 91 -17.48 -29.08 18.48
N LEU A 92 -18.49 -28.22 18.34
CA LEU A 92 -18.31 -26.78 18.08
C LEU A 92 -17.76 -25.99 19.28
N ARG A 93 -17.84 -26.53 20.50
CA ARG A 93 -17.27 -25.91 21.71
C ARG A 93 -15.79 -26.18 21.94
N ARG A 94 -15.14 -27.02 21.12
CA ARG A 94 -13.73 -27.41 21.30
C ARG A 94 -12.70 -26.64 20.45
N LYS A 95 -13.12 -25.63 19.68
CA LYS A 95 -12.21 -24.69 18.97
C LYS A 95 -12.27 -23.30 19.61
N GLY A 96 -11.18 -22.88 20.26
CA GLY A 96 -11.06 -21.66 21.06
C GLY A 96 -11.30 -20.29 20.37
N GLY A 97 -11.69 -20.25 19.09
CA GLY A 97 -11.98 -19.01 18.36
C GLY A 97 -13.34 -18.36 18.68
N SER A 98 -14.36 -19.15 19.01
CA SER A 98 -15.66 -18.63 19.44
C SER A 98 -15.59 -18.01 20.84
N ALA A 99 -14.77 -18.61 21.72
CA ALA A 99 -14.51 -18.09 23.06
C ALA A 99 -13.69 -16.80 23.03
N ALA A 100 -12.66 -16.71 22.18
CA ALA A 100 -11.83 -15.50 22.05
C ALA A 100 -12.58 -14.32 21.41
N ARG A 101 -13.37 -14.55 20.35
CA ARG A 101 -14.22 -13.51 19.77
C ARG A 101 -15.30 -13.06 20.76
N GLN A 102 -15.85 -14.00 21.52
CA GLN A 102 -16.81 -13.65 22.55
C GLN A 102 -16.15 -12.88 23.70
N SER A 103 -14.94 -13.25 24.12
CA SER A 103 -14.23 -12.54 25.18
C SER A 103 -13.89 -11.12 24.76
N SER A 104 -13.54 -10.87 23.49
CA SER A 104 -13.38 -9.50 22.97
C SER A 104 -14.69 -8.69 23.02
N VAL A 105 -15.83 -9.31 22.69
CA VAL A 105 -17.15 -8.66 22.77
C VAL A 105 -17.55 -8.39 24.23
N ASP A 106 -17.28 -9.32 25.13
CA ASP A 106 -17.56 -9.20 26.56
C ASP A 106 -16.65 -8.14 27.20
N ASN A 107 -15.38 -8.06 26.79
CA ASN A 107 -14.44 -7.02 27.19
C ASN A 107 -14.89 -5.64 26.69
N ALA A 108 -15.33 -5.53 25.43
CA ALA A 108 -15.86 -4.28 24.89
C ALA A 108 -17.14 -3.83 25.59
N ALA A 109 -18.03 -4.76 25.94
CA ALA A 109 -19.20 -4.47 26.76
C ALA A 109 -18.83 -4.07 28.20
N THR A 110 -17.75 -4.63 28.75
CA THR A 110 -17.26 -4.29 30.10
C THR A 110 -16.59 -2.92 30.13
N ALA A 111 -15.82 -2.55 29.10
CA ALA A 111 -15.11 -1.28 29.02
C ALA A 111 -16.07 -0.06 29.00
N VAL A 112 -17.30 -0.23 28.52
CA VAL A 112 -18.33 0.83 28.54
C VAL A 112 -19.27 0.77 29.76
N ARG A 113 -19.07 -0.20 30.67
CA ARG A 113 -19.83 -0.32 31.93
C ARG A 113 -19.22 0.48 33.07
N SER A 114 -17.91 0.68 33.07
CA SER A 114 -17.27 1.71 33.90
C SER A 114 -17.68 3.07 33.34
N GLY A 115 -18.04 4.05 34.18
CA GLY A 115 -18.60 5.32 33.74
C GLY A 115 -17.84 6.02 32.59
N GLY A 116 -18.52 6.93 31.91
CA GLY A 116 -17.97 7.75 30.82
C GLY A 116 -18.34 9.22 30.98
N THR A 117 -17.71 10.10 30.22
CA THR A 117 -18.00 11.55 30.26
C THR A 117 -19.20 11.87 29.38
N PRO A 118 -20.15 12.72 29.82
CA PRO A 118 -21.22 13.18 28.94
C PRO A 118 -20.65 13.99 27.77
N LEU A 119 -21.43 14.11 26.68
CA LEU A 119 -21.11 15.08 25.64
C LEU A 119 -21.06 16.49 26.24
N THR A 120 -20.05 17.26 25.83
CA THR A 120 -19.93 18.66 26.25
C THR A 120 -21.13 19.48 25.73
N PRO A 121 -21.50 20.60 26.38
CA PRO A 121 -22.54 21.49 25.87
C PRO A 121 -22.30 21.93 24.43
N GLN A 122 -21.04 22.18 24.06
CA GLN A 122 -20.65 22.55 22.70
C GLN A 122 -20.96 21.42 21.70
N GLN A 123 -20.57 20.18 22.02
CA GLN A 123 -20.87 19.03 21.17
C GLN A 123 -22.37 18.79 21.02
N ARG A 124 -23.14 18.88 22.12
CA ARG A 124 -24.61 18.75 22.06
C ARG A 124 -25.25 19.82 21.18
N SER A 125 -24.87 21.08 21.38
CA SER A 125 -25.35 22.19 20.54
C SER A 125 -25.00 22.04 19.06
N TYR A 126 -23.92 21.32 18.75
CA TYR A 126 -23.51 21.03 17.38
C TYR A 126 -24.28 19.84 16.77
N PHE A 127 -24.41 18.72 17.49
CA PHE A 127 -24.96 17.48 16.94
C PHE A 127 -26.49 17.37 17.06
N GLU A 128 -27.09 17.75 18.19
CA GLU A 128 -28.52 17.53 18.46
C GLU A 128 -29.45 18.19 17.42
N PRO A 129 -29.21 19.44 16.96
CA PRO A 129 -30.05 20.05 15.92
C PRO A 129 -29.93 19.35 14.55
N ARG A 130 -28.74 18.81 14.25
CA ARG A 130 -28.47 18.15 12.97
C ARG A 130 -29.07 16.75 12.91
N PHE A 131 -29.07 16.02 14.02
CA PHE A 131 -29.70 14.70 14.12
C PHE A 131 -31.19 14.75 14.50
N GLY A 132 -31.69 15.88 15.02
CA GLY A 132 -33.03 15.97 15.59
C GLY A 132 -33.24 14.98 16.74
N HIS A 133 -32.19 14.70 17.51
CA HIS A 133 -32.16 13.71 18.58
C HIS A 133 -31.47 14.27 19.83
N ASP A 134 -31.99 13.93 21.01
CA ASP A 134 -31.37 14.27 22.29
C ASP A 134 -30.23 13.28 22.59
N PHE A 135 -29.03 13.81 22.85
CA PHE A 135 -27.84 13.01 23.19
C PHE A 135 -27.39 13.23 24.65
N SER A 136 -28.25 13.76 25.51
CA SER A 136 -27.99 13.96 26.95
C SER A 136 -27.57 12.68 27.69
N GLU A 137 -28.10 11.53 27.26
CA GLU A 137 -27.80 10.21 27.81
C GLU A 137 -26.52 9.58 27.23
N VAL A 138 -25.87 10.21 26.25
CA VAL A 138 -24.65 9.69 25.63
C VAL A 138 -23.47 9.80 26.59
N ARG A 139 -22.68 8.74 26.67
CA ARG A 139 -21.44 8.66 27.48
C ARG A 139 -20.27 8.29 26.57
N LEU A 140 -19.24 9.13 26.58
CA LEU A 140 -17.99 8.91 25.87
C LEU A 140 -16.98 8.22 26.79
N HIS A 141 -16.39 7.14 26.30
CA HIS A 141 -15.38 6.34 27.00
C HIS A 141 -14.05 6.49 26.27
N ARG A 142 -13.01 6.88 27.02
CA ARG A 142 -11.66 7.11 26.52
C ARG A 142 -10.64 6.54 27.50
N GLY A 143 -9.40 6.39 27.03
CA GLY A 143 -8.30 5.84 27.81
C GLY A 143 -8.07 4.36 27.54
N GLU A 144 -7.04 3.82 28.18
CA GLU A 144 -6.42 2.54 27.82
C GLU A 144 -7.39 1.35 27.74
N ALA A 145 -8.41 1.31 28.60
CA ALA A 145 -9.41 0.25 28.58
C ALA A 145 -10.33 0.32 27.35
N ALA A 146 -10.79 1.51 26.96
CA ALA A 146 -11.60 1.74 25.78
C ALA A 146 -10.79 1.51 24.50
N GLU A 147 -9.54 1.98 24.48
CA GLU A 147 -8.61 1.76 23.36
C GLU A 147 -8.38 0.27 23.11
N ARG A 148 -8.00 -0.48 24.15
CA ARG A 148 -7.75 -1.92 24.05
C ARG A 148 -9.00 -2.70 23.65
N ALA A 149 -10.17 -2.27 24.12
CA ALA A 149 -11.43 -2.87 23.75
C ALA A 149 -11.77 -2.64 22.28
N ALA A 150 -11.63 -1.40 21.79
CA ALA A 150 -11.83 -1.02 20.40
C ALA A 150 -10.88 -1.79 19.48
N ASP A 151 -9.60 -1.90 19.84
CA ASP A 151 -8.61 -2.72 19.11
C ASP A 151 -8.98 -4.20 19.09
N GLY A 152 -9.41 -4.75 20.23
CA GLY A 152 -9.82 -6.15 20.37
C GLY A 152 -11.04 -6.52 19.52
N ILE A 153 -11.82 -5.52 19.11
CA ILE A 153 -12.91 -5.65 18.13
C ILE A 153 -12.60 -4.90 16.83
N GLY A 154 -11.35 -4.59 16.49
CA GLY A 154 -10.94 -3.99 15.21
C GLY A 154 -11.73 -2.73 14.82
N ALA A 155 -11.93 -1.80 15.75
CA ALA A 155 -12.76 -0.61 15.61
C ALA A 155 -11.97 0.68 15.86
N LYS A 156 -12.23 1.75 15.10
CA LYS A 156 -11.77 3.12 15.44
C LYS A 156 -12.56 3.70 16.60
N ALA A 157 -13.86 3.43 16.61
CA ALA A 157 -14.74 3.64 17.74
C ALA A 157 -15.87 2.61 17.65
N TYR A 158 -16.58 2.42 18.76
CA TYR A 158 -17.74 1.56 18.79
C TYR A 158 -18.82 2.10 19.71
N THR A 159 -20.06 1.76 19.36
CA THR A 159 -21.26 2.16 20.08
C THR A 159 -21.97 0.94 20.67
N LEU A 160 -22.32 1.01 21.95
CA LEU A 160 -23.18 0.06 22.64
C LEU A 160 -24.24 0.83 23.46
N GLY A 161 -25.49 0.79 23.00
CA GLY A 161 -26.56 1.59 23.60
C GLY A 161 -26.23 3.09 23.49
N SER A 162 -26.23 3.80 24.62
CA SER A 162 -25.84 5.22 24.69
C SER A 162 -24.36 5.43 25.01
N SER A 163 -23.52 4.39 24.95
CA SER A 163 -22.09 4.50 25.21
C SER A 163 -21.28 4.41 23.93
N ILE A 164 -20.37 5.36 23.74
CA ILE A 164 -19.43 5.42 22.61
C ILE A 164 -18.01 5.33 23.16
N ALA A 165 -17.23 4.35 22.71
CA ALA A 165 -15.85 4.14 23.10
C ALA A 165 -14.90 4.38 21.92
N PHE A 166 -13.82 5.13 22.16
CA PHE A 166 -12.84 5.49 21.14
C PHE A 166 -11.57 4.64 21.22
N GLY A 167 -11.04 4.31 20.06
CA GLY A 167 -9.69 3.79 19.86
C GLY A 167 -8.62 4.86 20.05
N ARG A 168 -7.35 4.44 20.00
CA ARG A 168 -6.22 5.33 20.29
C ARG A 168 -6.10 6.44 19.24
N GLY A 169 -6.07 7.70 19.71
CA GLY A 169 -5.89 8.88 18.85
C GLY A 169 -7.10 9.25 18.00
N GLU A 170 -8.25 8.62 18.23
CA GLU A 170 -9.46 8.79 17.43
C GLU A 170 -10.46 9.70 18.17
N SER A 171 -10.75 10.89 17.64
CA SER A 171 -11.69 11.84 18.29
C SER A 171 -12.30 12.89 17.35
N GLY A 172 -12.33 12.64 16.04
CA GLY A 172 -12.85 13.60 15.05
C GLY A 172 -14.38 13.75 15.08
N ASN A 173 -14.89 14.90 14.63
CA ASN A 173 -16.33 15.15 14.54
C ASN A 173 -17.05 14.18 13.58
N ALA A 174 -16.38 13.75 12.51
CA ALA A 174 -16.91 12.76 11.58
C ALA A 174 -17.12 11.39 12.27
N LEU A 175 -16.10 10.92 12.98
CA LEU A 175 -16.16 9.68 13.75
C LEU A 175 -17.22 9.75 14.86
N LEU A 176 -17.28 10.86 15.60
CA LEU A 176 -18.32 11.04 16.62
C LEU A 176 -19.72 11.10 16.00
N ALA A 177 -19.91 11.74 14.85
CA ALA A 177 -21.19 11.75 14.15
C ALA A 177 -21.60 10.34 13.68
N HIS A 178 -20.65 9.54 13.18
CA HIS A 178 -20.88 8.14 12.80
C HIS A 178 -21.40 7.33 13.99
N GLU A 179 -20.71 7.41 15.12
CA GLU A 179 -21.10 6.68 16.33
C GLU A 179 -22.43 7.22 16.92
N LEU A 180 -22.70 8.52 16.84
CA LEU A 180 -24.00 9.09 17.23
C LEU A 180 -25.15 8.62 16.33
N ALA A 181 -24.90 8.38 15.04
CA ALA A 181 -25.89 7.76 14.16
C ALA A 181 -26.28 6.36 14.66
N HIS A 182 -25.32 5.58 15.17
CA HIS A 182 -25.61 4.29 15.82
C HIS A 182 -26.40 4.42 17.12
N VAL A 183 -26.22 5.50 17.88
CA VAL A 183 -27.08 5.81 19.04
C VAL A 183 -28.52 6.03 18.59
N VAL A 184 -28.74 6.78 17.49
CA VAL A 184 -30.09 7.04 16.95
C VAL A 184 -30.73 5.78 16.35
N GLN A 185 -29.96 4.95 15.66
CA GLN A 185 -30.41 3.70 15.04
C GLN A 185 -30.85 2.65 16.09
N GLN A 186 -30.45 2.83 17.36
CA GLN A 186 -30.76 2.04 18.55
C GLN A 186 -30.81 0.51 18.33
N SER A 187 -29.77 -0.18 18.78
CA SER A 187 -29.85 -1.63 19.04
C SER A 187 -29.13 -1.95 20.36
N GLY A 188 -29.82 -1.77 21.49
CA GLY A 188 -29.24 -1.77 22.85
C GLY A 188 -28.52 -3.05 23.32
N ARG A 189 -28.23 -4.00 22.43
CA ARG A 189 -27.54 -5.27 22.71
C ARG A 189 -26.56 -5.71 21.61
N THR A 190 -26.36 -4.87 20.59
CA THR A 190 -25.42 -5.12 19.48
C THR A 190 -24.36 -4.03 19.49
N ILE A 191 -23.10 -4.42 19.51
CA ILE A 191 -21.98 -3.49 19.32
C ILE A 191 -21.93 -3.10 17.84
N ARG A 192 -22.07 -1.81 17.56
CA ARG A 192 -21.84 -1.19 16.25
C ARG A 192 -20.46 -0.55 16.25
N ARG A 193 -19.73 -0.57 15.13
CA ARG A 193 -18.34 -0.12 15.12
C ARG A 193 -17.99 0.49 13.78
N GLN A 194 -17.30 1.63 13.79
CA GLN A 194 -16.52 1.99 12.61
C GLN A 194 -15.26 1.13 12.56
N PRO A 195 -15.06 0.26 11.56
CA PRO A 195 -13.88 -0.59 11.49
C PRO A 195 -12.61 0.25 11.36
N ALA A 196 -11.58 -0.11 12.13
CA ALA A 196 -10.24 0.35 11.85
C ALA A 196 -9.81 -0.30 10.54
N GLY A 197 -9.91 0.44 9.43
CA GLY A 197 -9.19 0.06 8.23
C GLY A 197 -7.74 -0.18 8.64
N LEU A 198 -7.18 -1.34 8.29
CA LEU A 198 -5.74 -1.55 8.37
C LEU A 198 -5.13 -0.57 7.37
N VAL A 199 -4.83 0.65 7.82
CA VAL A 199 -4.12 1.66 7.05
C VAL A 199 -2.72 1.77 7.65
N PRO A 200 -1.78 0.87 7.29
CA PRO A 200 -0.42 1.31 7.11
C PRO A 200 -0.45 2.54 6.19
N VAL A 201 -0.15 3.72 6.72
CA VAL A 201 0.00 4.92 5.91
C VAL A 201 1.26 4.72 5.07
N ASP A 202 1.10 4.65 3.76
CA ASP A 202 2.23 4.75 2.85
C ASP A 202 2.74 6.20 2.90
N THR A 203 3.86 6.43 3.60
CA THR A 203 4.49 7.75 3.68
C THR A 203 5.45 8.01 2.52
N SER A 204 5.62 7.07 1.58
CA SER A 204 6.71 7.15 0.59
C SER A 204 6.45 8.16 -0.53
N GLY A 205 5.21 8.52 -0.89
CA GLY A 205 4.98 9.25 -2.15
C GLY A 205 4.47 10.68 -2.10
N GLY A 206 4.24 11.27 -0.92
CA GLY A 206 3.66 12.62 -0.81
C GLY A 206 2.35 12.77 -1.59
N GLY A 207 1.67 11.65 -1.86
CA GLY A 207 0.44 11.57 -2.62
C GLY A 207 -0.73 12.03 -1.78
N SER A 208 -1.74 12.52 -2.47
CA SER A 208 -3.00 12.94 -1.85
C SER A 208 -3.94 11.73 -1.67
N THR A 209 -3.65 10.61 -2.34
CA THR A 209 -4.53 9.45 -2.40
C THR A 209 -4.34 8.47 -1.26
N ALA A 210 -5.43 7.83 -0.84
CA ALA A 210 -5.44 6.76 0.14
C ALA A 210 -6.16 5.53 -0.43
N PHE A 211 -5.86 4.36 0.12
CA PHE A 211 -6.55 3.12 -0.25
C PHE A 211 -7.43 2.64 0.90
N LEU A 212 -8.72 2.44 0.60
CA LEU A 212 -9.66 1.74 1.46
C LEU A 212 -9.73 0.28 0.99
N ASN A 213 -9.11 -0.62 1.76
CA ASN A 213 -9.10 -2.06 1.45
C ASN A 213 -10.08 -2.78 2.36
N THR A 214 -11.17 -3.31 1.78
CA THR A 214 -12.26 -3.97 2.51
C THR A 214 -12.39 -5.41 2.03
N VAL A 215 -12.32 -6.38 2.94
CA VAL A 215 -12.54 -7.79 2.57
C VAL A 215 -14.03 -7.99 2.26
N SER A 216 -14.32 -8.49 1.05
CA SER A 216 -15.67 -8.73 0.54
C SER A 216 -16.23 -10.01 1.16
N GLY A 217 -16.56 -9.95 2.45
CA GLY A 217 -16.98 -11.10 3.26
C GLY A 217 -15.83 -11.75 4.03
N ALA A 218 -16.15 -12.70 4.90
CA ALA A 218 -15.12 -13.45 5.63
C ALA A 218 -14.36 -14.39 4.67
N PRO A 219 -13.02 -14.45 4.70
CA PRO A 219 -12.28 -15.43 3.92
C PRO A 219 -12.77 -16.85 4.20
N THR A 220 -13.04 -17.61 3.14
CA THR A 220 -13.57 -18.97 3.22
C THR A 220 -12.43 -19.97 3.27
N LEU A 221 -12.41 -20.83 4.28
CA LEU A 221 -11.48 -21.97 4.34
C LEU A 221 -11.96 -23.08 3.41
N GLN A 222 -11.13 -23.44 2.44
CA GLN A 222 -11.39 -24.50 1.49
C GLN A 222 -10.96 -25.88 2.03
N PRO A 223 -11.48 -26.99 1.47
CA PRO A 223 -11.12 -28.34 1.90
C PRO A 223 -9.63 -28.66 1.79
N ASP A 224 -8.93 -28.04 0.83
CA ASP A 224 -7.49 -28.18 0.65
C ASP A 224 -6.66 -27.41 1.70
N GLY A 225 -7.32 -26.65 2.57
CA GLY A 225 -6.71 -25.85 3.63
C GLY A 225 -6.33 -24.42 3.21
N THR A 226 -6.63 -24.00 1.98
CA THR A 226 -6.41 -22.63 1.51
C THR A 226 -7.56 -21.71 1.95
N PHE A 227 -7.26 -20.42 2.12
CA PHE A 227 -8.27 -19.39 2.31
C PHE A 227 -8.51 -18.66 0.99
N THR A 228 -9.76 -18.57 0.55
CA THR A 228 -10.15 -17.85 -0.67
C THR A 228 -11.13 -16.74 -0.35
N GLY A 229 -11.03 -15.64 -1.08
CA GLY A 229 -12.02 -14.57 -1.06
C GLY A 229 -11.57 -13.41 -1.93
N SER A 230 -12.13 -12.25 -1.69
CA SER A 230 -11.77 -11.05 -2.43
C SER A 230 -11.68 -9.83 -1.53
N VAL A 231 -10.93 -8.84 -1.99
CA VAL A 231 -10.78 -7.54 -1.34
C VAL A 231 -11.24 -6.47 -2.32
N ARG A 232 -12.26 -5.72 -1.93
CA ARG A 232 -12.63 -4.47 -2.59
C ARG A 232 -11.59 -3.42 -2.22
N ARG A 233 -10.98 -2.81 -3.23
CA ARG A 233 -9.95 -1.79 -3.11
C ARG A 233 -10.49 -0.50 -3.69
N GLN A 234 -10.59 0.52 -2.85
CA GLN A 234 -11.00 1.85 -3.29
C GLN A 234 -9.83 2.81 -3.14
N GLU A 235 -9.34 3.34 -4.25
CA GLU A 235 -8.40 4.45 -4.26
C GLU A 235 -9.19 5.76 -4.17
N ILE A 236 -8.89 6.59 -3.18
CA ILE A 236 -9.60 7.84 -2.91
C ILE A 236 -8.63 9.02 -2.89
N ALA A 237 -8.96 10.12 -3.58
CA ALA A 237 -8.27 11.40 -3.44
C ALA A 237 -8.87 12.21 -2.27
N PRO A 238 -8.08 13.08 -1.60
CA PRO A 238 -8.56 13.78 -0.44
C PRO A 238 -9.59 14.84 -0.83
N ALA A 239 -10.52 15.09 0.08
CA ALA A 239 -11.36 16.28 0.01
C ALA A 239 -10.47 17.52 0.21
N THR A 240 -10.38 18.38 -0.80
CA THR A 240 -9.80 19.72 -0.62
C THR A 240 -10.93 20.70 -0.33
N ALA A 241 -10.62 21.93 0.09
CA ALA A 241 -11.63 22.97 0.36
C ALA A 241 -12.57 23.23 -0.84
N THR A 242 -12.18 22.82 -2.06
CA THR A 242 -12.92 23.03 -3.30
C THR A 242 -13.39 21.74 -3.96
N GLN A 243 -13.03 20.54 -3.46
CA GLN A 243 -13.41 19.26 -4.08
C GLN A 243 -13.83 18.24 -3.04
N ALA A 244 -15.01 17.65 -3.23
CA ALA A 244 -15.47 16.49 -2.48
C ALA A 244 -14.53 15.29 -2.71
N GLN A 245 -14.49 14.37 -1.74
CA GLN A 245 -13.75 13.12 -1.85
C GLN A 245 -14.13 12.39 -3.14
N MET A 246 -13.12 12.00 -3.91
CA MET A 246 -13.30 11.37 -5.22
C MET A 246 -12.76 9.95 -5.19
N THR A 247 -13.58 8.98 -5.59
CA THR A 247 -13.12 7.60 -5.83
C THR A 247 -12.46 7.55 -7.20
N ILE A 248 -11.18 7.18 -7.21
CA ILE A 248 -10.32 7.10 -8.40
C ILE A 248 -10.44 5.73 -9.03
N SER A 249 -10.37 4.69 -8.21
CA SER A 249 -10.48 3.30 -8.61
C SER A 249 -11.30 2.56 -7.56
N ASP A 250 -12.13 1.62 -8.01
CA ASP A 250 -12.97 0.78 -7.15
C ASP A 250 -13.02 -0.63 -7.74
N GLU A 251 -12.05 -1.45 -7.35
CA GLU A 251 -11.81 -2.74 -7.96
C GLU A 251 -11.91 -3.86 -6.93
N THR A 252 -12.28 -5.06 -7.38
CA THR A 252 -12.31 -6.24 -6.52
C THR A 252 -11.22 -7.21 -6.92
N VAL A 253 -10.29 -7.48 -6.00
CA VAL A 253 -9.15 -8.36 -6.24
C VAL A 253 -9.36 -9.69 -5.54
N ASN A 254 -9.35 -10.78 -6.31
CA ASN A 254 -9.40 -12.14 -5.76
C ASN A 254 -8.07 -12.52 -5.10
N VAL A 255 -8.12 -13.08 -3.89
CA VAL A 255 -6.93 -13.44 -3.12
C VAL A 255 -7.08 -14.87 -2.60
N ILE A 256 -6.02 -15.65 -2.77
CA ILE A 256 -5.90 -16.99 -2.21
C ILE A 256 -4.70 -16.98 -1.27
N TYR A 257 -4.89 -17.40 -0.02
CA TYR A 257 -3.80 -17.59 0.92
C TYR A 257 -3.64 -19.08 1.23
N ASP A 258 -2.45 -19.62 0.93
CA ASP A 258 -2.08 -20.99 1.21
C ASP A 258 -1.18 -21.06 2.46
N PRO A 259 -1.71 -21.45 3.62
CA PRO A 259 -0.93 -21.55 4.86
C PRO A 259 0.01 -22.77 4.90
N LYS A 260 -0.17 -23.77 4.01
CA LYS A 260 0.72 -24.93 3.94
C LYS A 260 2.01 -24.58 3.21
N ASN A 261 1.88 -23.93 2.06
CA ASN A 261 3.00 -23.51 1.22
C ASN A 261 3.51 -22.11 1.54
N CYS A 262 2.82 -21.38 2.44
CA CYS A 262 3.15 -20.02 2.83
C CYS A 262 3.25 -19.07 1.65
N VAL A 263 2.20 -19.01 0.82
CA VAL A 263 2.13 -18.14 -0.34
C VAL A 263 0.76 -17.46 -0.43
N VAL A 264 0.76 -16.20 -0.87
CA VAL A 264 -0.46 -15.52 -1.33
C VAL A 264 -0.47 -15.56 -2.84
N ARG A 265 -1.56 -16.04 -3.44
CA ARG A 265 -1.75 -16.15 -4.88
C ARG A 265 -2.85 -15.18 -5.32
N LEU A 266 -2.58 -14.44 -6.40
CA LEU A 266 -3.47 -13.48 -7.03
C LEU A 266 -3.75 -13.99 -8.45
N PRO A 267 -4.76 -14.85 -8.64
CA PRO A 267 -5.05 -15.43 -9.95
C PRO A 267 -5.49 -14.33 -10.93
N PHE A 268 -4.89 -14.31 -12.12
CA PHE A 268 -5.17 -13.34 -13.18
C PHE A 268 -5.42 -14.05 -14.51
N ARG A 269 -6.69 -14.11 -14.92
CA ARG A 269 -7.12 -14.80 -16.14
C ARG A 269 -7.33 -13.79 -17.26
N ILE A 270 -6.56 -13.92 -18.33
CA ILE A 270 -6.58 -12.99 -19.47
C ILE A 270 -7.05 -13.71 -20.72
N ASN A 271 -7.93 -13.08 -21.49
CA ASN A 271 -8.24 -13.48 -22.85
C ASN A 271 -7.69 -12.46 -23.85
N PHE A 272 -7.34 -12.90 -25.05
CA PHE A 272 -6.85 -12.03 -26.12
C PHE A 272 -7.68 -12.24 -27.38
N VAL A 273 -8.14 -11.14 -27.98
CA VAL A 273 -8.93 -11.17 -29.21
C VAL A 273 -8.35 -10.22 -30.24
N ALA A 274 -8.25 -10.66 -31.49
CA ALA A 274 -7.89 -9.77 -32.59
C ALA A 274 -9.09 -8.86 -32.90
N ALA A 275 -8.88 -7.55 -32.85
CA ALA A 275 -9.93 -6.56 -33.05
C ALA A 275 -9.61 -5.62 -34.23
N PRO A 276 -10.59 -5.28 -35.09
CA PRO A 276 -10.39 -4.34 -36.19
C PRO A 276 -10.40 -2.88 -35.72
N SER A 277 -10.83 -2.60 -34.49
CA SER A 277 -10.75 -1.26 -33.88
C SER A 277 -10.70 -1.40 -32.36
N SER A 278 -10.22 -0.36 -31.68
CA SER A 278 -10.09 -0.31 -30.22
C SER A 278 -11.42 -0.08 -29.48
N GLY A 279 -12.52 0.15 -30.20
CA GLY A 279 -13.81 0.58 -29.60
C GLY A 279 -13.79 1.97 -28.94
N THR A 280 -12.60 2.50 -28.65
CA THR A 280 -12.38 3.74 -27.91
C THR A 280 -11.64 4.73 -28.79
N ALA A 281 -12.25 5.89 -29.04
CA ALA A 281 -11.64 6.93 -29.88
C ALA A 281 -10.22 7.27 -29.39
N GLY A 282 -9.25 7.46 -30.29
CA GLY A 282 -7.86 7.85 -29.95
C GLY A 282 -6.97 6.75 -29.35
N ILE A 283 -7.48 5.54 -29.14
CA ILE A 283 -6.69 4.33 -28.80
C ILE A 283 -6.38 3.59 -30.10
N CYS A 284 -5.12 3.19 -30.31
CA CYS A 284 -4.64 2.55 -31.55
C CYS A 284 -5.17 3.20 -32.84
N SER A 285 -5.04 4.53 -32.96
CA SER A 285 -5.61 5.32 -34.07
C SER A 285 -4.57 6.00 -34.97
N SER A 286 -3.28 5.75 -34.78
CA SER A 286 -2.22 6.28 -35.65
C SER A 286 -2.35 5.66 -37.04
N GLY A 287 -2.51 6.47 -38.09
CA GLY A 287 -2.62 5.98 -39.48
C GLY A 287 -3.98 6.16 -40.16
N GLY A 288 -4.93 6.89 -39.56
CA GLY A 288 -6.16 7.34 -40.23
C GLY A 288 -7.47 6.77 -39.66
N ALA A 289 -8.59 7.22 -40.21
CA ALA A 289 -9.93 6.78 -39.83
C ALA A 289 -10.33 5.50 -40.59
N GLY A 290 -10.87 4.49 -39.89
CA GLY A 290 -11.38 3.23 -40.46
C GLY A 290 -11.00 1.99 -39.65
N PRO A 291 -11.50 0.78 -39.96
CA PRO A 291 -11.05 -0.46 -39.32
C PRO A 291 -9.62 -0.85 -39.75
N ALA A 292 -8.83 -1.34 -38.81
CA ALA A 292 -7.52 -1.91 -39.03
C ALA A 292 -7.66 -3.36 -39.53
N PRO A 293 -6.70 -3.87 -40.33
CA PRO A 293 -6.60 -5.30 -40.62
C PRO A 293 -6.54 -6.11 -39.32
N LEU A 294 -7.06 -7.33 -39.31
CA LEU A 294 -6.90 -8.19 -38.15
C LEU A 294 -5.45 -8.64 -38.00
N VAL A 295 -5.01 -8.78 -36.75
CA VAL A 295 -3.73 -9.40 -36.42
C VAL A 295 -3.79 -10.88 -36.80
N SER A 296 -2.72 -11.43 -37.37
CA SER A 296 -2.67 -12.86 -37.69
C SER A 296 -2.74 -13.71 -36.42
N PRO A 297 -3.28 -14.94 -36.46
CA PRO A 297 -3.33 -15.82 -35.28
C PRO A 297 -1.95 -16.05 -34.64
N ALA A 298 -0.91 -16.18 -35.47
CA ALA A 298 0.47 -16.35 -35.00
C ALA A 298 0.96 -15.11 -34.22
N ARG A 299 0.73 -13.91 -34.74
CA ARG A 299 1.11 -12.66 -34.06
C ARG A 299 0.27 -12.41 -32.80
N LEU A 300 -1.00 -12.79 -32.80
CA LEU A 300 -1.86 -12.72 -31.62
C LEU A 300 -1.33 -13.62 -30.50
N ALA A 301 -0.93 -14.86 -30.83
CA ALA A 301 -0.35 -15.79 -29.87
C ALA A 301 1.01 -15.31 -29.34
N GLU A 302 1.85 -14.74 -30.21
CA GLU A 302 3.13 -14.13 -29.81
C GLU A 302 2.92 -13.00 -28.78
N ILE A 303 2.03 -12.04 -29.07
CA ILE A 303 1.70 -10.95 -28.16
C ILE A 303 1.11 -11.48 -26.85
N ALA A 304 0.21 -12.47 -26.91
CA ALA A 304 -0.37 -13.06 -25.71
C ALA A 304 0.69 -13.69 -24.81
N ASN A 305 1.62 -14.47 -25.37
CA ASN A 305 2.71 -15.08 -24.62
C ASN A 305 3.62 -14.03 -23.97
N GLU A 306 4.02 -13.00 -24.74
CA GLU A 306 4.89 -11.93 -24.25
C GLU A 306 4.21 -11.11 -23.14
N VAL A 307 2.91 -10.86 -23.25
CA VAL A 307 2.12 -10.20 -22.20
C VAL A 307 2.05 -11.05 -20.94
N VAL A 308 1.76 -12.35 -21.07
CA VAL A 308 1.68 -13.27 -19.93
C VAL A 308 3.02 -13.33 -19.19
N GLU A 309 4.12 -13.55 -19.91
CA GLU A 309 5.47 -13.62 -19.35
C GLU A 309 5.85 -12.30 -18.66
N THR A 310 5.66 -11.17 -19.35
CA THR A 310 6.06 -9.86 -18.81
C THR A 310 5.21 -9.41 -17.62
N ALA A 311 3.90 -9.69 -17.63
CA ALA A 311 3.04 -9.40 -16.49
C ALA A 311 3.42 -10.27 -15.28
N GLN A 312 3.67 -11.57 -15.51
CA GLN A 312 4.11 -12.51 -14.48
C GLN A 312 5.43 -12.06 -13.85
N ASP A 313 6.44 -11.69 -14.65
CA ASP A 313 7.74 -11.26 -14.14
C ASP A 313 7.71 -9.86 -13.52
N GLY A 314 6.91 -8.97 -14.11
CA GLY A 314 6.85 -7.55 -13.74
C GLY A 314 6.04 -7.27 -12.47
N LEU A 315 4.97 -8.03 -12.20
CA LEU A 315 4.09 -7.82 -11.05
C LEU A 315 4.54 -8.58 -9.80
N ASN A 316 5.46 -9.53 -9.93
CA ASN A 316 5.88 -10.41 -8.84
C ASN A 316 7.15 -9.93 -8.11
N GLY A 317 7.31 -10.43 -6.88
CA GLY A 317 8.55 -10.27 -6.11
C GLY A 317 8.75 -8.90 -5.46
N TRP A 318 7.79 -7.98 -5.56
CA TRP A 318 7.89 -6.65 -4.96
C TRP A 318 7.75 -6.68 -3.44
N PHE A 319 6.76 -7.40 -2.94
CA PHE A 319 6.42 -7.48 -1.52
C PHE A 319 6.15 -8.91 -1.06
N LYS A 320 6.33 -9.11 0.24
CA LYS A 320 6.08 -10.34 0.97
C LYS A 320 5.38 -10.02 2.29
N LEU A 321 4.67 -10.98 2.84
CA LEU A 321 4.05 -10.87 4.15
C LEU A 321 4.87 -11.62 5.20
N ARG A 322 4.80 -11.17 6.45
CA ARG A 322 5.34 -11.85 7.62
C ARG A 322 4.25 -11.96 8.68
N VAL A 323 4.07 -13.16 9.22
CA VAL A 323 3.09 -13.42 10.28
C VAL A 323 3.82 -13.56 11.61
N SER A 324 3.33 -12.87 12.63
CA SER A 324 3.82 -12.93 14.01
C SER A 324 2.66 -12.86 15.01
N GLY A 325 2.95 -13.00 16.31
CA GLY A 325 1.96 -12.84 17.39
C GLY A 325 0.98 -14.02 17.60
N CYS A 326 0.99 -15.03 16.74
CA CYS A 326 0.11 -16.19 16.86
C CYS A 326 0.76 -17.50 16.40
N LYS A 327 0.13 -18.63 16.76
CA LYS A 327 0.52 -19.94 16.27
C LYS A 327 0.05 -20.11 14.83
N ASN A 328 0.99 -20.07 13.89
CA ASN A 328 0.73 -20.20 12.46
C ASN A 328 1.88 -20.99 11.79
N PRO A 329 1.60 -21.88 10.82
CA PRO A 329 2.63 -22.66 10.10
C PRO A 329 3.63 -21.80 9.30
N CYS A 330 3.28 -20.55 9.00
CA CYS A 330 4.11 -19.57 8.32
C CYS A 330 4.76 -18.55 9.28
N ALA A 331 4.62 -18.73 10.60
CA ALA A 331 5.28 -17.86 11.56
C ALA A 331 6.81 -17.90 11.36
N GLY A 332 7.43 -16.72 11.25
CA GLY A 332 8.88 -16.59 10.99
C GLY A 332 9.34 -16.90 9.56
N ARG A 333 8.41 -17.21 8.63
CA ARG A 333 8.71 -17.43 7.22
C ARG A 333 8.23 -16.23 6.39
N ASP A 334 8.96 -15.94 5.33
CA ASP A 334 8.53 -14.98 4.31
C ASP A 334 7.41 -15.61 3.46
N ILE A 335 6.28 -14.91 3.34
CA ILE A 335 5.12 -15.32 2.54
C ILE A 335 5.10 -14.48 1.26
N PRO A 336 5.61 -14.97 0.11
CA PRO A 336 5.57 -14.22 -1.14
C PRO A 336 4.13 -13.95 -1.61
N ILE A 337 3.93 -12.79 -2.22
CA ILE A 337 2.71 -12.47 -2.98
C ILE A 337 3.00 -12.79 -4.46
N ARG A 338 2.20 -13.68 -5.05
CA ARG A 338 2.35 -14.17 -6.42
C ARG A 338 1.12 -13.85 -7.25
N VAL A 339 1.24 -12.94 -8.19
CA VAL A 339 0.34 -12.84 -9.35
C VAL A 339 0.54 -14.06 -10.23
N GLU A 340 -0.54 -14.72 -10.61
CA GLU A 340 -0.53 -15.91 -11.45
C GLU A 340 -1.33 -15.65 -12.71
N VAL A 341 -0.62 -15.32 -13.78
CA VAL A 341 -1.19 -14.98 -15.06
C VAL A 341 -1.45 -16.25 -15.86
N SER A 342 -2.67 -16.37 -16.38
CA SER A 342 -3.09 -17.51 -17.20
C SER A 342 -3.94 -17.02 -18.37
N GLN A 343 -3.80 -17.67 -19.51
CA GLN A 343 -4.64 -17.39 -20.67
C GLN A 343 -5.87 -18.31 -20.65
N THR A 344 -7.07 -17.75 -20.77
CA THR A 344 -8.30 -18.54 -20.91
C THR A 344 -9.37 -17.78 -21.71
N PRO A 345 -9.98 -18.40 -22.73
CA PRO A 345 -11.15 -17.82 -23.40
C PRO A 345 -12.42 -17.97 -22.55
N THR A 346 -12.42 -18.87 -21.57
CA THR A 346 -13.58 -19.19 -20.73
C THR A 346 -13.48 -18.47 -19.38
N ASN A 347 -14.47 -17.62 -19.09
CA ASN A 347 -14.55 -16.84 -17.86
C ASN A 347 -13.25 -16.05 -17.54
N PRO A 348 -12.72 -15.24 -18.48
CA PRO A 348 -11.56 -14.41 -18.19
C PRO A 348 -11.90 -13.29 -17.19
N ASP A 349 -10.91 -12.85 -16.43
CA ASP A 349 -11.04 -11.63 -15.60
C ASP A 349 -10.99 -10.38 -16.48
N VAL A 350 -10.19 -10.40 -17.55
CA VAL A 350 -10.09 -9.33 -18.56
C VAL A 350 -9.94 -9.89 -19.97
N THR A 351 -10.55 -9.22 -20.95
CA THR A 351 -10.32 -9.50 -22.38
C THR A 351 -9.58 -8.32 -23.00
N ILE A 352 -8.42 -8.59 -23.59
CA ILE A 352 -7.56 -7.59 -24.24
C ILE A 352 -7.78 -7.64 -25.75
N ASN A 353 -8.17 -6.49 -26.31
CA ASN A 353 -8.32 -6.29 -27.74
C ASN A 353 -6.95 -5.98 -28.36
N VAL A 354 -6.49 -6.79 -29.31
CA VAL A 354 -5.24 -6.55 -30.03
C VAL A 354 -5.56 -5.98 -31.41
N VAL A 355 -5.19 -4.72 -31.61
CA VAL A 355 -5.50 -3.95 -32.82
C VAL A 355 -4.23 -3.81 -33.66
N ASN A 356 -4.30 -4.16 -34.95
CA ASN A 356 -3.17 -4.02 -35.87
C ASN A 356 -3.01 -2.58 -36.38
N ARG A 357 -2.89 -1.63 -35.46
CA ARG A 357 -2.68 -0.22 -35.76
C ARG A 357 -1.89 0.43 -34.64
N GLY A 358 -1.00 1.35 -35.00
CA GLY A 358 -0.24 2.12 -34.01
C GLY A 358 -1.13 3.07 -33.20
N GLY A 359 -0.61 3.57 -32.08
CA GLY A 359 -1.28 4.51 -31.20
C GLY A 359 -0.98 4.25 -29.73
N ARG A 360 -1.79 4.86 -28.85
CA ARG A 360 -1.70 4.65 -27.40
C ARG A 360 -2.51 3.40 -27.01
N ALA A 361 -1.87 2.48 -26.31
CA ALA A 361 -2.50 1.31 -25.67
C ALA A 361 -3.11 1.68 -24.31
N ASP A 362 -3.93 0.79 -23.77
CA ASP A 362 -4.50 0.87 -22.42
C ASP A 362 -4.75 -0.54 -21.84
N ALA A 363 -5.35 -0.59 -20.64
CA ALA A 363 -5.64 -1.83 -19.94
C ALA A 363 -6.61 -2.77 -20.69
N GLY A 364 -7.36 -2.27 -21.68
CA GLY A 364 -8.27 -3.09 -22.48
C GLY A 364 -7.75 -3.39 -23.89
N THR A 365 -6.69 -2.71 -24.34
CA THR A 365 -6.33 -2.64 -25.75
C THR A 365 -4.83 -2.55 -25.97
N ILE A 366 -4.30 -3.44 -26.79
CA ILE A 366 -2.91 -3.43 -27.26
C ILE A 366 -2.85 -2.98 -28.72
N CYS A 367 -2.01 -2.00 -28.99
CA CYS A 367 -1.67 -1.56 -30.34
C CYS A 367 -0.49 -2.40 -30.85
N ALA A 368 -0.75 -3.42 -31.68
CA ALA A 368 0.24 -4.43 -32.05
C ALA A 368 1.55 -3.90 -32.68
N PRO A 369 1.53 -2.86 -33.53
CA PRO A 369 2.76 -2.28 -34.09
C PRO A 369 3.62 -1.55 -33.06
N ASP A 370 2.98 -0.98 -32.03
CA ASP A 370 3.64 -0.17 -31.00
C ASP A 370 3.73 -0.92 -29.66
N PHE A 371 3.50 -2.24 -29.67
CA PHE A 371 3.51 -3.05 -28.47
C PHE A 371 4.88 -2.99 -27.79
N ASN A 372 4.87 -2.73 -26.48
CA ASN A 372 6.06 -2.64 -25.66
C ASN A 372 5.80 -3.41 -24.35
N PRO A 373 6.58 -4.46 -24.06
CA PRO A 373 6.45 -5.22 -22.81
C PRO A 373 6.53 -4.34 -21.55
N GLY A 374 7.26 -3.23 -21.61
CA GLY A 374 7.35 -2.28 -20.50
C GLY A 374 6.01 -1.67 -20.09
N THR A 375 5.03 -1.56 -21.00
CA THR A 375 3.67 -1.08 -20.66
C THR A 375 2.82 -2.17 -20.05
N THR A 376 3.07 -3.45 -20.35
CA THR A 376 2.33 -4.58 -19.78
C THR A 376 2.36 -4.61 -18.26
N VAL A 377 3.48 -4.24 -17.63
CA VAL A 377 3.59 -4.19 -16.17
C VAL A 377 2.73 -3.09 -15.57
N HIS A 378 2.65 -1.95 -16.26
CA HIS A 378 1.80 -0.82 -15.89
C HIS A 378 0.32 -1.17 -16.04
N GLU A 379 -0.08 -1.69 -17.21
CA GLU A 379 -1.46 -2.12 -17.46
C GLU A 379 -1.90 -3.25 -16.52
N GLY A 380 -1.01 -4.19 -16.23
CA GLY A 380 -1.23 -5.25 -15.24
C GLY A 380 -1.45 -4.68 -13.83
N GLY A 381 -0.86 -3.53 -13.50
CA GLY A 381 -1.13 -2.79 -12.28
C GLY A 381 -2.59 -2.33 -12.18
N HIS A 382 -3.15 -1.79 -13.27
CA HIS A 382 -4.58 -1.46 -13.34
C HIS A 382 -5.44 -2.71 -13.21
N GLN A 383 -5.20 -3.71 -14.07
CA GLN A 383 -6.08 -4.87 -14.22
C GLN A 383 -6.08 -5.81 -13.01
N ARG A 384 -4.90 -6.02 -12.40
CA ARG A 384 -4.72 -7.04 -11.35
C ARG A 384 -4.60 -6.45 -9.95
N LEU A 385 -3.94 -5.29 -9.85
CA LEU A 385 -3.80 -4.63 -8.56
C LEU A 385 -4.97 -3.66 -8.34
N GLY A 386 -5.64 -3.12 -9.37
CA GLY A 386 -6.72 -2.17 -9.17
C GLY A 386 -6.19 -0.84 -8.66
N VAL A 387 -5.13 -0.35 -9.31
CA VAL A 387 -4.48 0.93 -9.01
C VAL A 387 -4.73 1.85 -10.18
N GLY A 388 -5.10 3.12 -9.95
CA GLY A 388 -5.24 4.10 -11.03
C GLY A 388 -3.89 4.58 -11.58
N ASP A 389 -3.94 5.36 -12.66
CA ASP A 389 -2.76 6.11 -13.11
C ASP A 389 -2.29 7.07 -12.00
N GLU A 390 -0.99 7.23 -11.79
CA GLU A 390 -0.48 8.17 -10.79
C GLU A 390 0.05 9.46 -11.44
N TYR A 391 0.14 9.51 -12.76
CA TYR A 391 0.61 10.64 -13.55
C TYR A 391 -0.50 11.58 -14.04
N ARG A 392 -0.08 12.80 -14.40
CA ARG A 392 -0.96 13.78 -15.06
C ARG A 392 -1.18 13.41 -16.51
N GLU A 393 -2.43 13.34 -16.92
CA GLU A 393 -2.78 13.22 -18.34
C GLU A 393 -2.47 14.54 -19.07
N THR A 394 -1.65 14.50 -20.11
CA THR A 394 -1.23 15.70 -20.86
C THR A 394 -1.90 15.84 -22.23
N ASN A 395 -2.50 14.78 -22.77
CA ASN A 395 -3.11 14.80 -24.09
C ASN A 395 -4.48 15.51 -24.06
N ALA A 396 -4.61 16.64 -24.78
CA ALA A 396 -5.83 17.44 -24.77
C ALA A 396 -7.09 16.68 -25.23
N ALA A 397 -6.98 15.84 -26.28
CA ALA A 397 -8.11 15.05 -26.78
C ALA A 397 -8.53 13.96 -25.80
N TYR A 398 -7.58 13.37 -25.06
CA TYR A 398 -7.88 12.42 -23.99
C TYR A 398 -8.50 13.15 -22.79
N ARG A 399 -7.89 14.24 -22.30
CA ARG A 399 -8.42 15.05 -21.19
C ARG A 399 -9.88 15.48 -21.40
N ALA A 400 -10.27 15.81 -22.62
CA ALA A 400 -11.63 16.27 -22.95
C ALA A 400 -12.71 15.21 -22.65
N ARG A 401 -12.37 13.92 -22.78
CA ARG A 401 -13.30 12.79 -22.57
C ARG A 401 -13.03 12.01 -21.28
N THR A 402 -11.86 12.19 -20.67
CA THR A 402 -11.48 11.51 -19.44
C THR A 402 -12.15 12.18 -18.25
N PRO A 403 -12.74 11.42 -17.30
CA PRO A 403 -13.28 11.97 -16.07
C PRO A 403 -12.24 12.77 -15.27
N ALA A 404 -12.70 13.74 -14.47
CA ALA A 404 -11.80 14.61 -13.70
C ALA A 404 -10.78 13.83 -12.84
N TRP A 405 -11.18 12.69 -12.24
CA TRP A 405 -10.30 11.88 -11.40
C TRP A 405 -9.05 11.39 -12.12
N ALA A 406 -9.10 11.18 -13.43
CA ALA A 406 -8.00 10.63 -14.21
C ALA A 406 -7.11 11.70 -14.88
N ARG A 407 -7.39 13.01 -14.68
CA ARG A 407 -6.70 14.08 -15.41
C ARG A 407 -5.43 14.61 -14.75
N ASP A 408 -5.35 14.54 -13.42
CA ASP A 408 -4.31 15.24 -12.65
C ASP A 408 -3.37 14.25 -11.96
N GLU A 409 -2.12 14.66 -11.76
CA GLU A 409 -1.13 13.86 -11.02
C GLU A 409 -1.49 13.81 -9.54
N ARG A 410 -1.51 12.59 -9.01
CA ARG A 410 -2.04 12.28 -7.67
C ARG A 410 -0.95 11.88 -6.69
N VAL A 411 0.15 11.36 -7.22
CA VAL A 411 1.35 11.02 -6.48
C VAL A 411 2.53 11.73 -7.14
N ARG A 412 3.18 12.60 -6.37
CA ARG A 412 4.13 13.58 -6.94
C ARG A 412 5.58 13.19 -6.75
N THR A 413 5.89 12.16 -5.97
CA THR A 413 7.26 11.99 -5.45
C THR A 413 7.86 10.57 -5.34
N ASP A 414 7.39 9.55 -6.07
CA ASP A 414 7.81 8.16 -5.76
C ASP A 414 8.20 7.17 -6.89
N PHE A 415 8.56 7.55 -8.11
CA PHE A 415 9.12 6.58 -9.11
C PHE A 415 8.32 5.27 -9.26
N THR A 416 7.02 5.44 -9.26
CA THR A 416 6.05 4.36 -9.31
C THR A 416 5.96 3.69 -10.69
N ARG A 417 5.70 2.38 -10.70
CA ARG A 417 5.30 1.64 -11.91
C ARG A 417 3.96 2.14 -12.50
N MET A 418 3.17 2.86 -11.71
CA MET A 418 1.90 3.46 -12.11
C MET A 418 2.07 4.92 -12.57
N GLY A 419 3.30 5.42 -12.72
CA GLY A 419 3.57 6.78 -13.21
C GLY A 419 3.34 6.91 -14.72
N SER A 420 3.90 7.96 -15.34
CA SER A 420 3.95 8.13 -16.79
C SER A 420 5.08 7.30 -17.43
N GLN A 421 5.09 7.16 -18.76
CA GLN A 421 6.12 6.44 -19.51
C GLN A 421 7.56 6.91 -19.28
N TYR A 422 7.74 8.13 -18.77
CA TYR A 422 9.03 8.68 -18.39
C TYR A 422 9.44 8.26 -16.97
N THR A 423 8.47 8.04 -16.09
CA THR A 423 8.66 7.72 -14.67
C THR A 423 8.53 6.23 -14.35
N TYR A 424 7.74 5.43 -15.09
CA TYR A 424 7.66 3.96 -14.90
C TYR A 424 8.74 3.18 -15.67
N GLY A 425 9.81 3.85 -16.11
CA GLY A 425 10.92 3.23 -16.84
C GLY A 425 11.56 2.05 -16.10
N ARG A 426 12.64 1.48 -16.65
CA ARG A 426 13.27 0.24 -16.17
C ARG A 426 13.40 0.13 -14.65
N LEU A 427 13.76 1.23 -13.99
CA LEU A 427 14.00 1.23 -12.56
C LEU A 427 12.72 1.45 -11.75
N ALA A 428 11.58 1.85 -12.29
CA ALA A 428 10.39 2.14 -11.47
C ALA A 428 9.97 0.96 -10.59
N ALA A 429 9.38 1.27 -9.43
CA ALA A 429 8.99 0.30 -8.44
C ALA A 429 7.49 0.34 -8.13
N PHE A 430 6.93 -0.78 -7.69
CA PHE A 430 5.70 -0.72 -6.92
C PHE A 430 6.04 -0.42 -5.45
N HIS A 431 5.09 0.23 -4.77
CA HIS A 431 5.15 0.58 -3.35
C HIS A 431 4.16 -0.24 -2.54
N GLU A 432 4.29 -0.10 -1.22
CA GLU A 432 3.56 -0.82 -0.19
C GLU A 432 2.04 -0.71 -0.42
N ARG A 433 1.55 0.49 -0.77
CA ARG A 433 0.13 0.74 -1.09
C ARG A 433 -0.42 -0.15 -2.20
N HIS A 434 0.41 -0.56 -3.17
CA HIS A 434 -0.05 -1.38 -4.29
C HIS A 434 -0.37 -2.82 -3.88
N PHE A 435 0.17 -3.30 -2.76
CA PHE A 435 0.04 -4.69 -2.28
C PHE A 435 -0.62 -4.81 -0.89
N GLN A 436 -0.93 -3.70 -0.24
CA GLN A 436 -1.51 -3.66 1.10
C GLN A 436 -2.80 -4.49 1.26
N PHE A 437 -3.62 -4.60 0.22
CA PHE A 437 -4.82 -5.43 0.23
C PHE A 437 -4.54 -6.91 0.56
N ALA A 438 -3.37 -7.44 0.18
CA ALA A 438 -2.96 -8.81 0.50
C ALA A 438 -2.72 -8.97 2.01
N GLN A 439 -2.12 -7.97 2.66
CA GLN A 439 -1.96 -7.92 4.11
C GLN A 439 -3.33 -7.92 4.80
N VAL A 440 -4.26 -7.07 4.33
CA VAL A 440 -5.64 -6.99 4.86
C VAL A 440 -6.35 -8.34 4.75
N PHE A 441 -6.24 -9.01 3.60
CA PHE A 441 -6.84 -10.32 3.39
C PHE A 441 -6.30 -11.38 4.35
N VAL A 442 -4.97 -11.51 4.45
CA VAL A 442 -4.34 -12.51 5.32
C VAL A 442 -4.61 -12.21 6.80
N GLN A 443 -4.62 -10.93 7.19
CA GLN A 443 -5.00 -10.51 8.54
C GLN A 443 -6.43 -10.90 8.89
N ALA A 444 -7.36 -10.77 7.94
CA ALA A 444 -8.75 -11.22 8.12
C ALA A 444 -8.87 -12.75 8.16
N ALA A 445 -8.09 -13.48 7.35
CA ALA A 445 -8.10 -14.94 7.32
C ALA A 445 -7.56 -15.55 8.63
N LEU A 446 -6.53 -14.93 9.21
CA LEU A 446 -5.89 -15.42 10.43
C LEU A 446 -6.54 -14.91 11.74
N GLY A 447 -7.28 -13.82 11.66
CA GLY A 447 -7.94 -13.19 12.81
C GLY A 447 -7.02 -12.27 13.62
N ALA A 448 -7.61 -11.54 14.56
CA ALA A 448 -6.96 -10.43 15.28
C ALA A 448 -5.79 -10.84 16.19
N SER A 449 -5.66 -12.13 16.54
CA SER A 449 -4.55 -12.62 17.35
C SER A 449 -3.22 -12.66 16.60
N CYS A 450 -3.26 -12.69 15.27
CA CYS A 450 -2.08 -12.68 14.43
C CYS A 450 -1.76 -11.24 14.00
N LYS A 451 -0.48 -10.89 13.88
CA LYS A 451 -0.03 -9.67 13.23
C LYS A 451 0.55 -10.04 11.87
N VAL A 452 0.04 -9.40 10.82
CA VAL A 452 0.55 -9.56 9.45
C VAL A 452 1.25 -8.27 9.03
N ASP A 453 2.54 -8.34 8.77
CA ASP A 453 3.35 -7.22 8.30
C ASP A 453 3.64 -7.36 6.80
N LEU A 454 3.49 -6.27 6.04
CA LEU A 454 3.93 -6.17 4.65
C LEU A 454 5.39 -5.70 4.62
N ALA A 455 6.25 -6.45 3.95
CA ALA A 455 7.67 -6.15 3.84
C ALA A 455 8.10 -6.14 2.37
N ARG A 456 9.02 -5.23 2.04
CA ARG A 456 9.62 -5.19 0.72
C ARG A 456 10.45 -6.46 0.47
N ALA A 457 10.25 -7.07 -0.70
CA ALA A 457 10.96 -8.27 -1.12
C ALA A 457 12.03 -7.95 -2.17
N ARG A 458 11.77 -6.99 -3.07
CA ARG A 458 12.72 -6.51 -4.07
C ARG A 458 13.50 -5.31 -3.53
N GLY A 459 14.84 -5.36 -3.60
CA GLY A 459 15.68 -4.21 -3.28
C GLY A 459 15.40 -3.02 -4.20
N LEU A 460 15.82 -1.82 -3.78
CA LEU A 460 15.82 -0.68 -4.68
C LEU A 460 16.80 -0.98 -5.83
N PRO A 461 16.46 -0.59 -7.07
CA PRO A 461 17.26 -0.91 -8.23
C PRO A 461 18.57 -0.12 -8.22
N VAL A 462 19.62 -0.72 -8.75
CA VAL A 462 20.95 -0.10 -8.89
C VAL A 462 21.04 0.62 -10.23
N GLU A 463 21.60 1.82 -10.23
CA GLU A 463 21.87 2.62 -11.43
C GLU A 463 23.36 2.52 -11.80
N ALA A 464 23.67 2.15 -13.04
CA ALA A 464 25.05 2.15 -13.54
C ALA A 464 25.35 3.51 -14.17
N ARG A 465 26.39 4.19 -13.71
CA ARG A 465 26.80 5.52 -14.17
C ARG A 465 28.15 5.45 -14.85
N PHE A 466 28.28 6.16 -15.95
CA PHE A 466 29.48 6.26 -16.77
C PHE A 466 29.83 7.74 -16.86
N THR A 467 31.07 8.07 -16.49
CA THR A 467 31.54 9.45 -16.39
C THR A 467 32.68 9.66 -17.37
N LEU A 468 32.64 10.75 -18.12
CA LEU A 468 33.75 11.25 -18.94
C LEU A 468 33.93 12.73 -18.65
N GLY A 469 35.12 13.14 -18.21
CA GLY A 469 35.39 14.47 -17.71
C GLY A 469 36.63 15.13 -18.30
N VAL A 470 36.58 16.44 -18.38
CA VAL A 470 37.72 17.30 -18.71
C VAL A 470 37.81 18.42 -17.69
N GLY A 471 39.01 18.88 -17.37
CA GLY A 471 39.16 19.88 -16.31
C GLY A 471 40.52 20.52 -16.24
N GLY A 472 40.72 21.29 -15.19
CA GLY A 472 42.00 21.89 -14.82
C GLY A 472 42.47 21.39 -13.47
N PHE A 473 43.78 21.38 -13.26
CA PHE A 473 44.37 21.16 -11.95
C PHE A 473 45.53 22.12 -11.68
N SER A 474 45.82 22.30 -10.39
CA SER A 474 46.98 23.02 -9.90
C SER A 474 47.58 22.23 -8.73
N GLY A 475 48.90 22.20 -8.65
CA GLY A 475 49.61 21.39 -7.66
C GLY A 475 51.12 21.49 -7.78
N ASN A 476 51.83 20.62 -7.08
CA ASN A 476 53.29 20.56 -7.16
C ASN A 476 53.80 20.06 -8.52
N LEU A 477 53.01 19.26 -9.24
CA LEU A 477 53.21 18.94 -10.66
C LEU A 477 53.18 20.18 -11.58
N GLY A 478 52.64 21.31 -11.13
CA GLY A 478 52.39 22.51 -11.92
C GLY A 478 50.90 22.74 -12.14
N GLN A 479 50.59 23.56 -13.14
CA GLN A 479 49.22 23.81 -13.59
C GLN A 479 48.99 23.14 -14.94
N GLY A 480 47.77 22.67 -15.17
CA GLY A 480 47.45 22.01 -16.42
C GLY A 480 46.03 21.48 -16.49
N TYR A 481 45.82 20.48 -17.33
CA TYR A 481 44.50 19.93 -17.61
C TYR A 481 44.34 18.49 -17.12
N THR A 482 43.09 18.09 -16.92
CA THR A 482 42.70 16.75 -16.48
C THR A 482 41.81 16.07 -17.50
N LEU A 483 41.96 14.76 -17.64
CA LEU A 483 40.99 13.88 -18.31
C LEU A 483 40.53 12.81 -17.31
N GLU A 484 39.23 12.62 -17.18
CA GLU A 484 38.63 11.64 -16.26
C GLU A 484 37.73 10.66 -17.02
N ALA A 485 37.79 9.39 -16.62
CA ALA A 485 36.81 8.38 -17.01
C ALA A 485 36.44 7.53 -15.79
N GLY A 486 35.16 7.22 -15.61
CA GLY A 486 34.71 6.45 -14.45
C GLY A 486 33.45 5.63 -14.69
N VAL A 487 33.28 4.59 -13.89
CA VAL A 487 32.07 3.76 -13.84
C VAL A 487 31.66 3.56 -12.39
N ASP A 488 30.46 4.02 -12.02
CA ASP A 488 29.89 3.88 -10.68
C ASP A 488 28.63 3.00 -10.68
N ALA A 489 28.46 2.23 -9.60
CA ALA A 489 27.16 1.71 -9.20
C ALA A 489 26.54 2.66 -8.16
N ALA A 490 25.38 3.24 -8.48
CA ALA A 490 24.59 4.08 -7.59
C ALA A 490 23.46 3.25 -6.96
N LEU A 491 23.53 3.13 -5.63
CA LEU A 491 22.62 2.40 -4.77
C LEU A 491 21.71 3.39 -4.03
N PRO A 492 20.45 3.53 -4.43
CA PRO A 492 19.48 4.31 -3.67
C PRO A 492 19.19 3.63 -2.33
N PHE A 493 19.06 4.42 -1.28
CA PHE A 493 18.68 3.93 0.06
C PHE A 493 17.40 4.55 0.62
N ASP A 494 16.75 5.42 -0.15
CA ASP A 494 15.38 5.87 0.08
C ASP A 494 14.46 5.42 -1.06
N THR A 495 13.18 5.23 -0.76
CA THR A 495 12.16 4.77 -1.74
C THR A 495 12.00 5.73 -2.92
N ASN A 496 12.30 7.02 -2.70
CA ASN A 496 12.12 8.10 -3.69
C ASN A 496 13.40 8.37 -4.47
N ARG A 497 14.49 7.63 -4.16
CA ARG A 497 15.79 7.68 -4.85
C ARG A 497 16.35 9.08 -4.91
N ARG A 498 16.08 9.85 -3.85
CA ARG A 498 16.66 11.16 -3.65
C ARG A 498 18.09 11.04 -3.16
N PHE A 499 18.44 9.95 -2.49
CA PHE A 499 19.76 9.74 -1.94
C PHE A 499 20.39 8.45 -2.45
N ASN A 500 21.63 8.56 -2.92
CA ASN A 500 22.38 7.44 -3.47
C ASN A 500 23.73 7.30 -2.78
N LEU A 501 24.07 6.07 -2.42
CA LEU A 501 25.43 5.65 -2.17
C LEU A 501 26.05 5.23 -3.50
N GLU A 502 27.21 5.74 -3.83
CA GLU A 502 27.85 5.50 -5.13
C GLU A 502 29.21 4.88 -4.93
N ALA A 503 29.50 3.79 -5.63
CA ALA A 503 30.80 3.14 -5.57
C ALA A 503 31.26 2.78 -6.99
N GLY A 504 32.47 3.19 -7.35
CA GLY A 504 32.94 3.09 -8.72
C GLY A 504 34.45 3.00 -8.87
N LEU A 505 34.88 2.74 -10.10
CA LEU A 505 36.29 2.77 -10.52
C LEU A 505 36.50 3.97 -11.43
N HIS A 506 37.59 4.71 -11.19
CA HIS A 506 37.93 5.92 -11.93
C HIS A 506 39.38 5.90 -12.40
N ALA A 507 39.61 6.46 -13.58
CA ALA A 507 40.91 6.80 -14.13
C ALA A 507 41.00 8.32 -14.30
N LEU A 508 42.07 8.93 -13.81
CA LEU A 508 42.32 10.36 -13.88
C LEU A 508 43.72 10.61 -14.43
N TYR A 509 43.79 11.30 -15.56
CA TYR A 509 45.05 11.73 -16.18
C TYR A 509 45.27 13.22 -15.94
N LEU A 510 46.43 13.58 -15.42
CA LEU A 510 46.86 14.95 -15.12
C LEU A 510 48.01 15.30 -16.06
N ARG A 511 47.91 16.38 -16.85
CA ARG A 511 49.01 16.87 -17.71
C ARG A 511 49.37 18.31 -17.38
N ALA A 512 50.61 18.55 -16.96
CA ALA A 512 51.22 19.85 -16.74
C ALA A 512 52.18 20.20 -17.88
N PRO A 513 51.74 20.96 -18.91
CA PRO A 513 52.55 21.21 -20.11
C PRO A 513 53.80 22.04 -19.81
N GLU A 514 53.71 23.03 -18.92
CA GLU A 514 54.82 23.94 -18.60
C GLU A 514 56.03 23.23 -17.99
N LYS A 515 55.78 22.19 -17.19
CA LYS A 515 56.83 21.37 -16.58
C LYS A 515 57.11 20.08 -17.36
N ASN A 516 56.38 19.82 -18.46
CA ASN A 516 56.38 18.57 -19.21
C ASN A 516 56.27 17.33 -18.31
N ARG A 517 55.33 17.37 -17.35
CA ARG A 517 55.06 16.28 -16.41
C ARG A 517 53.60 15.87 -16.50
N ASP A 518 53.33 14.58 -16.32
CA ASP A 518 51.98 14.07 -16.26
C ASP A 518 51.90 12.95 -15.24
N ALA A 519 50.67 12.60 -14.86
CA ALA A 519 50.40 11.49 -13.96
C ALA A 519 49.13 10.78 -14.40
N LEU A 520 49.13 9.45 -14.33
CA LEU A 520 47.94 8.64 -14.53
C LEU A 520 47.56 7.98 -13.21
N LEU A 521 46.37 8.26 -12.72
CA LEU A 521 45.83 7.77 -11.47
C LEU A 521 44.70 6.80 -11.78
N PHE A 522 44.64 5.69 -11.07
CA PHE A 522 43.56 4.71 -11.15
C PHE A 522 43.13 4.29 -9.76
N GLY A 523 41.83 4.34 -9.46
CA GLY A 523 41.35 4.13 -8.10
C GLY A 523 39.87 3.80 -8.00
N ALA A 524 39.46 3.48 -6.78
CA ALA A 524 38.06 3.34 -6.41
C ALA A 524 37.56 4.65 -5.80
N ARG A 525 36.30 4.98 -6.08
CA ARG A 525 35.60 6.14 -5.51
C ARG A 525 34.38 5.67 -4.74
N LEU A 526 34.18 6.23 -3.56
CA LEU A 526 32.96 6.09 -2.78
C LEU A 526 32.34 7.47 -2.60
N GLY A 527 31.05 7.61 -2.90
CA GLY A 527 30.34 8.87 -2.86
C GLY A 527 28.97 8.77 -2.24
N LEU A 528 28.47 9.91 -1.77
CA LEU A 528 27.10 10.10 -1.35
C LEU A 528 26.53 11.26 -2.16
N SER A 529 25.33 11.08 -2.71
CA SER A 529 24.65 12.14 -3.44
C SER A 529 23.20 12.31 -3.03
N ALA A 530 22.73 13.54 -3.14
CA ALA A 530 21.34 13.93 -3.03
C ALA A 530 20.89 14.58 -4.35
N GLN A 531 19.68 14.27 -4.80
CA GLN A 531 19.14 14.77 -6.05
C GLN A 531 17.67 15.20 -5.94
N THR A 532 17.29 16.19 -6.75
CA THR A 532 15.89 16.61 -6.92
C THR A 532 15.11 15.59 -7.73
N HIS A 533 13.79 15.72 -7.79
CA HIS A 533 12.89 14.72 -8.38
C HIS A 533 13.24 14.34 -9.84
N PRO A 534 13.54 13.06 -10.13
CA PRO A 534 13.91 12.59 -11.47
C PRO A 534 12.80 12.45 -12.54
N SER A 535 11.87 13.39 -12.69
CA SER A 535 10.80 13.24 -13.71
C SER A 535 11.13 13.82 -15.09
N SER A 536 12.15 14.67 -15.19
CA SER A 536 12.67 15.19 -16.45
C SER A 536 14.05 15.78 -16.21
N TRP A 537 14.12 17.02 -15.73
CA TRP A 537 15.34 17.68 -15.33
C TRP A 537 15.46 17.73 -13.80
N GLY A 538 16.66 17.47 -13.27
CA GLY A 538 16.93 17.63 -11.86
C GLY A 538 18.36 18.02 -11.52
N ALA A 539 18.52 18.68 -10.37
CA ALA A 539 19.81 19.03 -9.80
C ALA A 539 20.30 17.92 -8.87
N LYS A 540 21.61 17.76 -8.80
CA LYS A 540 22.32 16.80 -7.96
C LYS A 540 23.41 17.50 -7.19
N VAL A 541 23.59 17.12 -5.94
CA VAL A 541 24.73 17.52 -5.10
C VAL A 541 25.34 16.26 -4.52
N GLY A 542 26.65 16.20 -4.37
CA GLY A 542 27.27 15.05 -3.75
C GLY A 542 28.67 15.33 -3.25
N VAL A 543 29.14 14.40 -2.43
CA VAL A 543 30.51 14.34 -1.94
C VAL A 543 31.10 12.98 -2.29
N PHE A 544 32.42 12.90 -2.38
CA PHE A 544 33.11 11.65 -2.62
C PHE A 544 34.49 11.62 -1.99
N ALA A 545 34.98 10.42 -1.77
CA ALA A 545 36.36 10.12 -1.45
C ALA A 545 36.87 9.06 -2.44
N GLY A 546 38.06 9.25 -2.97
CA GLY A 546 38.74 8.34 -3.87
C GLY A 546 40.04 7.85 -3.28
N VAL A 547 40.41 6.60 -3.56
CA VAL A 547 41.72 6.03 -3.22
C VAL A 547 42.20 5.18 -4.37
N GLY A 548 43.50 5.17 -4.63
CA GLY A 548 44.02 4.41 -5.76
C GLY A 548 45.53 4.43 -5.86
N GLY A 549 46.02 3.97 -7.01
CA GLY A 549 47.42 4.01 -7.37
C GLY A 549 47.71 5.08 -8.43
N ILE A 550 48.88 5.68 -8.32
CA ILE A 550 49.54 6.41 -9.40
C ILE A 550 50.22 5.34 -10.26
N VAL A 551 49.79 5.19 -11.51
CA VAL A 551 50.30 4.19 -12.45
C VAL A 551 51.60 4.66 -13.08
N TRP A 552 51.72 5.98 -13.30
CA TRP A 552 52.89 6.65 -13.86
C TRP A 552 52.93 8.09 -13.33
N PRO A 553 54.12 8.67 -13.02
CA PRO A 553 55.46 8.11 -13.21
C PRO A 553 55.93 7.17 -12.09
N ASP A 554 55.51 7.40 -10.85
CA ASP A 554 55.90 6.61 -9.68
C ASP A 554 54.72 5.79 -9.16
N LYS A 555 54.95 4.51 -8.86
CA LYS A 555 53.92 3.61 -8.31
C LYS A 555 53.67 3.91 -6.84
N GLU A 556 52.80 4.87 -6.57
CA GLU A 556 52.42 5.28 -5.22
C GLU A 556 50.92 5.17 -5.01
N ALA A 557 50.48 5.10 -3.76
CA ALA A 557 49.06 5.23 -3.46
C ALA A 557 48.68 6.71 -3.34
N TYR A 558 47.44 7.05 -3.67
CA TYR A 558 46.89 8.40 -3.49
C TYR A 558 45.50 8.34 -2.86
N GLY A 559 45.09 9.45 -2.27
CA GLY A 559 43.72 9.71 -1.85
C GLY A 559 43.23 11.05 -2.39
N GLU A 560 41.94 11.14 -2.66
CA GLU A 560 41.24 12.40 -2.97
C GLU A 560 39.94 12.52 -2.18
N VAL A 561 39.54 13.75 -1.90
CA VAL A 561 38.20 14.07 -1.38
C VAL A 561 37.65 15.24 -2.18
N GLY A 562 36.36 15.18 -2.50
CA GLY A 562 35.75 16.17 -3.36
C GLY A 562 34.25 16.31 -3.18
N ALA A 563 33.73 17.34 -3.82
CA ALA A 563 32.31 17.62 -3.94
C ALA A 563 31.96 17.79 -5.42
N ARG A 564 30.68 17.55 -5.72
CA ARG A 564 30.12 17.73 -7.06
C ARG A 564 28.75 18.36 -6.99
N ILE A 565 28.46 19.16 -7.99
CA ILE A 565 27.13 19.66 -8.29
C ILE A 565 26.83 19.35 -9.74
N GLY A 566 25.60 18.98 -10.03
CA GLY A 566 25.25 18.52 -11.36
C GLY A 566 23.83 18.82 -11.73
N ILE A 567 23.61 18.80 -13.03
CA ILE A 567 22.30 18.82 -13.63
C ILE A 567 22.14 17.57 -14.48
N PHE A 568 20.94 17.00 -14.50
CA PHE A 568 20.64 15.82 -15.31
C PHE A 568 19.29 15.94 -15.99
N ASP A 569 19.16 15.23 -17.10
CA ASP A 569 17.93 15.07 -17.87
C ASP A 569 17.66 13.57 -18.09
N ASP A 570 16.46 13.13 -17.74
CA ASP A 570 15.96 11.78 -17.93
C ASP A 570 15.43 11.62 -19.37
N MET A 571 16.20 10.90 -20.19
CA MET A 571 15.84 10.58 -21.56
C MET A 571 14.85 9.42 -21.64
N ARG A 572 14.23 9.28 -22.81
CA ARG A 572 13.34 8.15 -23.12
C ARG A 572 14.02 6.79 -22.88
N LYS A 573 13.24 5.85 -22.32
CA LYS A 573 13.61 4.45 -22.03
C LYS A 573 14.56 4.25 -20.83
N GLY A 574 14.51 5.13 -19.82
CA GLY A 574 15.25 4.95 -18.56
C GLY A 574 16.76 5.13 -18.71
N ARG A 575 17.16 6.09 -19.55
CA ARG A 575 18.55 6.52 -19.72
C ARG A 575 18.65 7.95 -19.23
N ARG A 576 19.70 8.28 -18.49
CA ARG A 576 19.92 9.64 -17.98
C ARG A 576 21.21 10.20 -18.55
N VAL A 577 21.19 11.46 -18.94
CA VAL A 577 22.40 12.23 -19.25
C VAL A 577 22.52 13.38 -18.27
N GLY A 578 23.74 13.76 -17.93
CA GLY A 578 23.99 14.86 -17.02
C GLY A 578 25.31 15.54 -17.27
N LEU A 579 25.39 16.76 -16.73
CA LEU A 579 26.60 17.54 -16.64
C LEU A 579 26.89 17.79 -15.16
N GLU A 580 28.04 17.34 -14.69
CA GLU A 580 28.48 17.51 -13.30
C GLU A 580 29.76 18.33 -13.25
N LEU A 581 29.76 19.41 -12.46
CA LEU A 581 30.97 20.11 -12.06
C LEU A 581 31.46 19.48 -10.75
N ASP A 582 32.70 19.00 -10.75
CA ASP A 582 33.34 18.48 -9.54
C ASP A 582 34.60 19.26 -9.17
N ALA A 583 34.88 19.30 -7.88
CA ALA A 583 36.10 19.88 -7.33
C ALA A 583 36.66 18.94 -6.27
N ALA A 584 37.96 18.67 -6.33
CA ALA A 584 38.62 17.74 -5.42
C ALA A 584 40.01 18.20 -5.03
N LEU A 585 40.41 17.79 -3.83
CA LEU A 585 41.77 17.89 -3.32
C LEU A 585 42.32 16.47 -3.18
N GLY A 586 43.50 16.24 -3.73
CA GLY A 586 44.15 14.94 -3.70
C GLY A 586 45.63 15.02 -3.35
N LYS A 587 46.14 13.94 -2.76
CA LYS A 587 47.56 13.76 -2.46
C LYS A 587 48.01 12.31 -2.53
N ALA A 588 49.29 12.09 -2.78
CA ALA A 588 49.94 10.80 -2.54
C ALA A 588 49.93 10.47 -1.04
N PHE A 589 49.84 9.19 -0.70
CA PHE A 589 50.04 8.68 0.65
C PHE A 589 51.55 8.52 0.91
N SER A 590 52.22 9.67 0.97
CA SER A 590 53.62 9.79 1.34
C SER A 590 53.79 11.00 2.26
N ASP A 591 54.74 10.92 3.18
CA ASP A 591 55.11 12.03 4.07
C ASP A 591 56.12 12.99 3.42
N ASP A 592 56.57 12.67 2.21
CA ASP A 592 57.47 13.50 1.41
C ASP A 592 56.69 14.64 0.73
N ALA A 593 57.05 15.88 1.07
CA ALA A 593 56.41 17.10 0.58
C ALA A 593 56.56 17.34 -0.93
N ASP A 594 57.53 16.66 -1.58
CA ASP A 594 57.73 16.73 -3.02
C ASP A 594 56.80 15.77 -3.80
N LYS A 595 56.04 14.92 -3.10
CA LYS A 595 55.12 13.95 -3.71
C LYS A 595 53.79 14.58 -4.10
N LEU A 596 53.05 13.91 -4.99
CA LEU A 596 51.91 14.49 -5.69
C LEU A 596 50.88 15.14 -4.73
N HIS A 597 50.62 16.43 -4.93
CA HIS A 597 49.53 17.19 -4.31
C HIS A 597 48.81 17.97 -5.41
N PHE A 598 47.49 17.88 -5.47
CA PHE A 598 46.71 18.59 -6.48
C PHE A 598 45.36 19.07 -5.96
N ALA A 599 44.92 20.20 -6.49
CA ALA A 599 43.54 20.65 -6.49
C ALA A 599 43.04 20.61 -7.94
N ARG A 600 41.86 20.04 -8.17
CA ARG A 600 41.27 19.93 -9.52
C ARG A 600 39.83 20.42 -9.54
N ILE A 601 39.44 20.93 -10.69
CA ILE A 601 38.05 21.24 -11.05
C ILE A 601 37.76 20.61 -12.41
N GLY A 602 36.73 19.78 -12.49
CA GLY A 602 36.34 19.05 -13.70
C GLY A 602 34.90 19.31 -14.11
N LEU A 603 34.67 19.38 -15.42
CA LEU A 603 33.35 19.29 -16.04
C LEU A 603 33.17 17.88 -16.61
N ASN A 604 32.16 17.19 -16.12
CA ASN A 604 31.91 15.78 -16.40
C ASN A 604 30.60 15.61 -17.15
N PHE A 605 30.66 14.89 -18.27
CA PHE A 605 29.49 14.30 -18.90
C PHE A 605 29.20 12.94 -18.25
N VAL A 606 27.97 12.77 -17.76
CA VAL A 606 27.54 11.56 -17.07
C VAL A 606 26.41 10.91 -17.85
N TYR A 607 26.54 9.61 -18.10
CA TYR A 607 25.49 8.78 -18.67
C TYR A 607 25.10 7.68 -17.70
N SER A 608 23.81 7.43 -17.52
CA SER A 608 23.30 6.49 -16.50
C SER A 608 22.23 5.54 -17.06
N ARG A 609 22.20 4.28 -16.60
CA ARG A 609 21.28 3.22 -17.09
C ARG A 609 20.87 2.17 -16.04
#